data_AF-A0A7S2QFV5-F1
#
_entry.id   AF-A0A7S2QFV5-F1
#
_cell.length_a   1.000
_cell.length_b   1.000
_cell.length_c   1.000
_cell.angle_alpha   90.00
_cell.angle_beta   90.00
_cell.angle_gamma   90.00
#
_symmetry.space_group_name_H-M   'P 1'
#
loop_
_entity.id
_entity.type
_entity.pdbx_description
1 polymer ?
#
loop_
_entity_poly.entity_id
_entity_poly.type
_entity_poly.pdbx_seq_one_letter_code
_entity_poly.pdbx_strand_id
1 'polypeptide(L)'
;VVPTGKAWNPASASRMVYEAVSMLVALVDGIMIPYTLAWTVREEGAFEVMSWFSRLFWTADLLLSFATGYSTQQYTVELRLRKTARHFLVTWFLVDVTLVIWDWALTVLPVSPLIRVGRFVRMFRQVRR
;
A
#
# COMPACT_ATOMS: atom_id res chain seq x y z
N VAL A 1 -19.82 21.60 12.68
CA VAL A 1 -19.75 20.43 13.60
C VAL A 1 -18.49 19.66 13.25
N VAL A 2 -17.47 19.67 14.11
CA VAL A 2 -16.26 18.87 13.86
C VAL A 2 -16.67 17.40 13.94
N PRO A 3 -16.50 16.60 12.88
CA PRO A 3 -16.90 15.21 12.90
C PRO A 3 -15.99 14.45 13.86
N THR A 4 -16.50 14.14 15.06
CA THR A 4 -15.82 13.28 16.03
C THR A 4 -15.95 11.84 15.56
N GLY A 5 -14.88 11.29 14.99
CA GLY A 5 -14.82 9.91 14.55
C GLY A 5 -13.52 9.24 14.97
N LYS A 6 -13.53 7.92 15.07
CA LYS A 6 -12.37 7.11 15.49
C LYS A 6 -11.40 6.79 14.36
N ALA A 7 -11.72 7.15 13.11
CA ALA A 7 -10.79 6.96 11.99
C ALA A 7 -9.58 7.87 12.14
N TRP A 8 -8.44 7.41 11.63
CA TRP A 8 -7.20 8.16 11.59
C TRP A 8 -7.40 9.41 10.73
N ASN A 9 -7.18 10.57 11.35
CA ASN A 9 -7.39 11.86 10.70
C ASN A 9 -6.37 12.06 9.57
N PRO A 10 -6.81 12.30 8.32
CA PRO A 10 -5.92 12.53 7.19
C PRO A 10 -5.03 13.78 7.38
N ALA A 11 -5.48 14.79 8.12
CA ALA A 11 -4.72 16.02 8.38
C ALA A 11 -3.77 15.93 9.59
N SER A 12 -3.62 14.75 10.21
CA SER A 12 -2.77 14.60 11.40
C SER A 12 -1.29 14.50 11.03
N ALA A 13 -0.41 15.05 11.89
CA ALA A 13 1.05 14.93 11.71
C ALA A 13 1.51 13.47 11.66
N SER A 14 0.88 12.57 12.44
CA SER A 14 1.19 11.14 12.38
C SER A 14 0.85 10.54 11.01
N ARG A 15 -0.23 11.00 10.37
CA ARG A 15 -0.58 10.58 9.01
C ARG A 15 0.46 11.05 8.01
N MET A 16 0.90 12.31 8.11
CA MET A 16 1.96 12.85 7.23
C MET A 16 3.26 12.06 7.36
N VAL A 17 3.66 11.70 8.58
CA VAL A 17 4.85 10.85 8.81
C VAL A 17 4.67 9.47 8.16
N TYR A 18 3.51 8.85 8.33
CA TYR A 18 3.23 7.56 7.70
C TYR A 18 3.27 7.64 6.18
N GLU A 19 2.78 8.73 5.59
CA GLU A 19 2.84 8.99 4.15
C GLU A 19 4.28 9.16 3.67
N ALA A 20 5.11 9.91 4.39
CA ALA A 20 6.53 10.04 4.08
C ALA A 20 7.25 8.69 4.13
N VAL A 21 7.00 7.88 5.17
CA VAL A 21 7.55 6.52 5.28
C VAL A 21 7.05 5.64 4.14
N SER A 22 5.74 5.69 3.83
CA SER A 22 5.16 4.91 2.72
C SER A 22 5.79 5.28 1.37
N MET A 23 6.09 6.56 1.16
CA MET A 23 6.75 7.04 -0.05
C MET A 23 8.19 6.54 -0.15
N LEU A 24 8.93 6.51 0.97
CA LEU A 24 10.28 5.94 1.02
C LEU A 24 10.27 4.43 0.72
N VAL A 25 9.33 3.68 1.30
CA VAL A 25 9.17 2.24 1.01
C VAL A 25 8.85 2.01 -0.47
N ALA A 26 7.95 2.81 -1.04
CA ALA A 26 7.62 2.73 -2.47
C ALA A 26 8.81 3.05 -3.38
N LEU A 27 9.65 4.01 -2.99
CA LEU A 27 10.88 4.33 -3.73
C LEU A 27 11.88 3.17 -3.68
N VAL A 28 12.07 2.57 -2.51
CA VAL A 28 12.91 1.38 -2.35
C VAL A 28 12.42 0.24 -3.22
N ASP A 29 11.12 -0.08 -3.19
CA ASP A 29 10.52 -1.09 -4.08
C ASP A 29 10.78 -0.76 -5.55
N GLY A 30 10.63 0.52 -5.91
CA GLY A 30 10.82 0.99 -7.26
C GLY A 30 12.22 0.88 -7.82
N ILE A 31 13.23 0.87 -6.96
CA ILE A 31 14.62 0.64 -7.35
C ILE A 31 14.92 -0.87 -7.33
N MET A 32 14.41 -1.59 -6.31
CA MET A 32 14.71 -3.00 -6.07
C MET A 32 14.08 -3.92 -7.12
N ILE A 33 12.83 -3.66 -7.53
CA ILE A 33 12.13 -4.48 -8.53
C ILE A 33 12.87 -4.49 -9.89
N PRO A 34 13.18 -3.34 -10.54
CA PRO A 34 13.90 -3.37 -11.81
C PRO A 34 15.31 -3.91 -11.66
N TYR A 35 15.99 -3.62 -10.55
CA TYR A 35 17.34 -4.13 -10.29
C TYR A 35 17.36 -5.67 -10.20
N THR A 36 16.47 -6.26 -9.41
CA THR A 36 16.39 -7.73 -9.28
C THR A 36 15.98 -8.40 -10.59
N LEU A 37 15.15 -7.75 -11.41
CA LEU A 37 14.75 -8.24 -12.72
C LEU A 37 15.87 -8.16 -13.76
N ALA A 38 16.54 -7.03 -13.88
CA ALA A 38 17.55 -6.79 -14.91
C ALA A 38 18.82 -7.64 -14.69
N TRP A 39 19.18 -7.89 -13.43
CA TRP A 39 20.36 -8.71 -13.09
C TRP A 39 20.01 -10.11 -12.60
N THR A 40 18.74 -10.52 -12.68
CA THR A 40 18.27 -11.85 -12.22
C THR A 40 18.75 -12.19 -10.80
N VAL A 41 18.78 -11.19 -9.93
CA VAL A 41 19.33 -11.32 -8.57
C VAL A 41 18.43 -12.25 -7.76
N ARG A 42 19.04 -13.26 -7.12
CA ARG A 42 18.34 -14.13 -6.18
C ARG A 42 17.94 -13.32 -4.94
N GLU A 43 16.68 -13.43 -4.52
CA GLU A 43 16.19 -12.80 -3.29
C GLU A 43 16.74 -13.57 -2.08
N GLU A 44 17.99 -13.29 -1.70
CA GLU A 44 18.67 -13.92 -0.56
C GLU A 44 19.27 -12.87 0.38
N GLY A 45 19.41 -13.21 1.66
CA GLY A 45 19.99 -12.33 2.66
C GLY A 45 19.23 -11.01 2.78
N ALA A 46 19.90 -9.88 2.52
CA ALA A 46 19.30 -8.56 2.63
C ALA A 46 18.12 -8.34 1.67
N PHE A 47 18.19 -8.86 0.43
CA PHE A 47 17.12 -8.73 -0.56
C PHE A 47 15.85 -9.47 -0.14
N GLU A 48 16.01 -10.63 0.50
CA GLU A 48 14.89 -11.39 1.07
C GLU A 48 14.22 -10.61 2.21
N VAL A 49 15.01 -10.10 3.16
CA VAL A 49 14.51 -9.32 4.31
C VAL A 49 13.74 -8.08 3.83
N MET A 50 14.30 -7.33 2.88
CA MET A 50 13.64 -6.15 2.30
C MET A 50 12.33 -6.51 1.58
N SER A 51 12.33 -7.62 0.85
CA SER A 51 11.13 -8.08 0.12
C SER A 51 10.02 -8.52 1.08
N TRP A 52 10.36 -9.21 2.18
CA TRP A 52 9.43 -9.56 3.25
C TRP A 52 8.91 -8.33 3.99
N PHE A 53 9.78 -7.38 4.32
CA PHE A 53 9.40 -6.13 4.95
C PHE A 53 8.39 -5.36 4.08
N SER A 54 8.68 -5.18 2.79
CA SER A 54 7.76 -4.52 1.84
C SER A 54 6.42 -5.24 1.76
N ARG A 55 6.42 -6.58 1.62
CA ARG A 55 5.21 -7.42 1.64
C ARG A 55 4.32 -7.16 2.85
N LEU A 56 4.92 -7.19 4.05
CA LEU A 56 4.21 -6.99 5.30
C LEU A 56 3.72 -5.54 5.44
N PHE A 57 4.56 -4.57 5.07
CA PHE A 57 4.21 -3.15 5.11
C PHE A 57 2.97 -2.84 4.27
N TRP A 58 2.92 -3.32 3.02
CA TRP A 58 1.78 -3.09 2.14
C TRP A 58 0.53 -3.87 2.53
N THR A 59 0.71 -5.04 3.15
CA THR A 59 -0.41 -5.78 3.74
C THR A 59 -1.01 -5.02 4.92
N ALA A 60 -0.16 -4.42 5.77
CA ALA A 60 -0.61 -3.55 6.85
C ALA A 60 -1.26 -2.25 6.34
N ASP A 61 -0.73 -1.63 5.28
CA ASP A 61 -1.33 -0.44 4.66
C ASP A 61 -2.76 -0.71 4.16
N LEU A 62 -2.99 -1.87 3.55
CA LEU A 62 -4.32 -2.30 3.14
C LEU A 62 -5.29 -2.33 4.34
N LEU A 63 -4.86 -2.89 5.48
CA LEU A 63 -5.69 -2.95 6.69
C LEU A 63 -5.90 -1.56 7.31
N LEU A 64 -4.86 -0.72 7.36
CA LEU A 64 -4.94 0.65 7.86
C LEU A 64 -5.85 1.54 7.00
N SER A 65 -5.99 1.23 5.71
CA SER A 65 -6.87 1.97 4.80
C SER A 65 -8.34 1.90 5.21
N PHE A 66 -8.79 0.81 5.88
CA PHE A 66 -10.14 0.71 6.43
C PHE A 66 -10.41 1.68 7.58
N ALA A 67 -9.35 2.13 8.26
CA ALA A 67 -9.41 3.01 9.41
C ALA A 67 -8.92 4.43 9.11
N THR A 68 -8.65 4.79 7.84
CA THR A 68 -8.12 6.11 7.47
C THR A 68 -9.21 7.00 6.90
N GLY A 69 -9.49 8.13 7.54
CA GLY A 69 -10.53 9.08 7.11
C GLY A 69 -10.28 9.66 5.71
N TYR A 70 -11.35 10.13 5.06
CA TYR A 70 -11.27 10.70 3.71
C TYR A 70 -11.92 12.09 3.65
N SER A 71 -11.46 12.92 2.71
CA SER A 71 -12.04 14.22 2.43
C SER A 71 -13.22 14.09 1.47
N THR A 72 -14.35 14.68 1.84
CA THR A 72 -15.56 14.74 1.00
C THR A 72 -15.46 15.88 -0.02
N GLN A 73 -16.30 15.84 -1.06
CA GLN A 73 -16.39 16.91 -2.06
C GLN A 73 -16.80 18.27 -1.47
N GLN A 74 -17.46 18.30 -0.31
CA GLN A 74 -17.80 19.53 0.41
C GLN A 74 -16.68 20.02 1.35
N TYR A 75 -15.43 19.58 1.17
CA TYR A 75 -14.29 19.91 2.03
C TYR A 75 -14.46 19.54 3.51
N THR A 76 -15.36 18.58 3.81
CA THR A 76 -15.51 18.04 5.17
C THR A 76 -14.79 16.70 5.29
N VAL A 77 -14.14 16.46 6.43
CA VAL A 77 -13.42 15.21 6.70
C VAL A 77 -14.39 14.19 7.31
N GLU A 78 -14.52 13.00 6.71
CA GLU A 78 -15.35 11.93 7.27
C GLU A 78 -14.48 10.97 8.10
N LEU A 79 -14.74 10.93 9.42
CA LEU A 79 -13.98 10.12 10.37
C LEU A 79 -14.77 8.92 10.93
N ARG A 80 -16.01 8.68 10.47
CA ARG A 80 -16.80 7.52 10.91
C ARG A 80 -16.30 6.24 10.22
N LEU A 81 -15.66 5.36 10.99
CA LEU A 81 -15.07 4.09 10.53
C LEU A 81 -15.95 3.30 9.55
N ARG A 82 -17.26 3.17 9.82
CA ARG A 82 -18.18 2.43 8.93
C ARG A 82 -18.30 3.06 7.54
N LYS A 83 -18.35 4.39 7.46
CA LYS A 83 -18.44 5.10 6.18
C LYS A 83 -17.10 5.07 5.45
N THR A 84 -16.01 5.26 6.18
CA THR A 84 -14.65 5.14 5.68
C THR A 84 -14.38 3.76 5.06
N ALA A 85 -14.65 2.69 5.81
CA ALA A 85 -14.47 1.33 5.33
C ALA A 85 -15.32 1.04 4.09
N ARG A 86 -16.61 1.47 4.09
CA ARG A 86 -17.48 1.30 2.92
C ARG A 86 -16.98 2.07 1.71
N HIS A 87 -16.51 3.30 1.90
CA HIS A 87 -15.94 4.10 0.82
C HIS A 87 -14.71 3.40 0.23
N PHE A 88 -13.78 2.96 1.07
CA PHE A 88 -12.57 2.24 0.66
C PHE A 88 -12.89 0.93 -0.11
N LEU A 89 -13.88 0.17 0.37
CA LEU A 89 -14.32 -1.08 -0.27
C LEU A 89 -14.80 -0.88 -1.72
N VAL A 90 -15.43 0.26 -2.02
CA VAL A 90 -15.99 0.55 -3.34
C VAL A 90 -14.97 1.20 -4.27
N THR A 91 -14.04 1.98 -3.74
CA THR A 91 -13.11 2.79 -4.56
C THR A 91 -11.80 2.07 -4.89
N TRP A 92 -11.09 1.56 -3.89
CA TRP A 92 -9.69 1.13 -4.05
C TRP A 92 -9.42 -0.30 -3.56
N PHE A 93 -10.29 -0.86 -2.72
CA PHE A 93 -10.05 -2.17 -2.11
C PHE A 93 -9.78 -3.28 -3.12
N LEU A 94 -10.54 -3.36 -4.23
CA LEU A 94 -10.35 -4.40 -5.25
C LEU A 94 -8.95 -4.34 -5.86
N VAL A 95 -8.47 -3.14 -6.17
CA VAL A 95 -7.11 -2.94 -6.72
C VAL A 95 -6.07 -3.29 -5.66
N ASP A 96 -6.25 -2.82 -4.42
CA ASP A 96 -5.27 -3.05 -3.38
C ASP A 96 -5.18 -4.52 -2.96
N VAL A 97 -6.31 -5.20 -2.77
CA VAL A 97 -6.35 -6.60 -2.35
C VAL A 97 -5.79 -7.53 -3.42
N THR A 98 -6.07 -7.27 -4.70
CA THR A 98 -5.53 -8.09 -5.81
C THR A 98 -4.03 -7.98 -5.89
N LEU A 99 -3.46 -6.78 -5.67
CA LEU A 99 -2.02 -6.56 -5.64
C LEU A 99 -1.33 -7.21 -4.43
N VAL A 100 -2.00 -7.26 -3.27
CA VAL A 100 -1.49 -8.00 -2.10
C VAL A 100 -1.52 -9.49 -2.39
N ILE A 101 -2.65 -10.04 -2.84
CA ILE A 101 -2.79 -11.46 -3.19
C ILE A 101 -1.75 -11.86 -4.25
N TRP A 102 -1.57 -11.02 -5.27
CA TRP A 102 -0.55 -11.24 -6.30
C TRP A 102 0.83 -11.41 -5.67
N ASP A 103 1.25 -10.52 -4.77
CA ASP A 103 2.58 -10.61 -4.16
C ASP A 103 2.81 -11.89 -3.37
N TRP A 104 1.82 -12.29 -2.58
CA TRP A 104 1.87 -13.54 -1.81
C TRP A 104 1.82 -14.76 -2.73
N ALA A 105 1.15 -14.69 -3.88
CA ALA A 105 1.20 -15.77 -4.86
C ALA A 105 2.61 -15.91 -5.48
N LEU A 106 3.31 -14.80 -5.76
CA LEU A 106 4.67 -14.83 -6.32
C LEU A 106 5.70 -15.47 -5.39
N THR A 107 5.46 -15.52 -4.07
CA THR A 107 6.39 -16.15 -3.13
C THR A 107 6.25 -17.67 -3.10
N VAL A 108 5.07 -18.20 -3.46
CA VAL A 108 4.77 -19.64 -3.39
C VAL A 108 4.87 -20.30 -4.77
N LEU A 109 4.52 -19.58 -5.82
CA LEU A 109 4.48 -20.12 -7.19
C LEU A 109 5.83 -19.93 -7.90
N PRO A 110 6.34 -20.95 -8.61
CA PRO A 110 7.47 -20.80 -9.52
C PRO A 110 7.02 -20.08 -10.79
N VAL A 111 6.91 -18.75 -10.71
CA VAL A 111 6.44 -17.88 -11.79
C VAL A 111 7.57 -17.19 -12.52
N SER A 112 7.35 -16.90 -13.81
CA SER A 112 8.31 -16.22 -14.66
C SER A 112 8.66 -14.81 -14.15
N PRO A 113 9.87 -14.28 -14.45
CA PRO A 113 10.27 -12.93 -14.06
C PRO A 113 9.32 -11.83 -14.54
N LEU A 114 8.69 -12.00 -15.71
CA LEU A 114 7.72 -11.05 -16.29
C LEU A 114 6.50 -10.82 -15.38
N ILE A 115 6.06 -11.85 -14.65
CA ILE A 115 4.94 -11.77 -13.72
C ILE A 115 5.29 -10.88 -12.50
N ARG A 116 6.59 -10.76 -12.16
CA ARG A 116 7.06 -9.89 -11.06
C ARG A 116 6.97 -8.39 -11.39
N VAL A 117 6.82 -8.02 -12.67
CA VAL A 117 6.59 -6.62 -13.10
C VAL A 117 5.30 -6.04 -12.49
N GLY A 118 4.32 -6.90 -12.17
CA GLY A 118 3.10 -6.48 -11.47
C GLY A 118 3.35 -5.77 -10.13
N ARG A 119 4.54 -5.94 -9.52
CA ARG A 119 4.93 -5.22 -8.30
C ARG A 119 5.01 -3.70 -8.50
N PHE A 120 5.27 -3.21 -9.71
CA PHE A 120 5.28 -1.76 -10.02
C PHE A 120 3.92 -1.10 -9.87
N VAL A 121 2.82 -1.85 -9.99
CA VAL A 121 1.47 -1.29 -9.84
C VAL A 121 1.26 -0.72 -8.43
N ARG A 122 2.03 -1.16 -7.43
CA ARG A 122 2.01 -0.57 -6.07
C ARG A 122 2.41 0.90 -6.04
N MET A 123 3.21 1.38 -6.98
CA MET A 123 3.55 2.81 -7.07
C MET A 123 2.32 3.68 -7.32
N PHE A 124 1.37 3.18 -8.14
CA PHE A 124 0.12 3.88 -8.42
C PHE A 124 -0.78 3.98 -7.19
N ARG A 125 -0.56 3.19 -6.14
CA ARG A 125 -1.27 3.36 -4.85
C ARG A 125 -0.99 4.69 -4.19
N GLN A 126 0.10 5.39 -4.53
CA GLN A 126 0.35 6.73 -4.00
C GLN A 126 -0.61 7.76 -4.59
N VAL A 127 -1.21 7.49 -5.76
CA VAL A 127 -2.18 8.38 -6.41
C VAL A 127 -3.54 8.36 -5.70
N ARG A 128 -3.84 7.31 -4.93
CA ARG A 128 -5.10 7.19 -4.18
C ARG A 128 -5.19 8.09 -2.95
N ARG A 129 -4.03 8.58 -2.47
CA ARG A 129 -3.89 9.24 -1.16
C ARG A 129 -4.07 10.74 -1.26
#